data_AF-A0A7K4NHI3-F1
#
_entry.id   AF-A0A7K4NHI3-F1
#
_cell.length_a   1.000
_cell.length_b   1.000
_cell.length_c   1.000
_cell.angle_alpha   90.00
_cell.angle_beta   90.00
_cell.angle_gamma   90.00
#
_symmetry.space_group_name_H-M   'P 1'
#
loop_
_entity.id
_entity.type
_entity.pdbx_description
1 polymer ?
#
loop_
_entity_poly.entity_id
_entity_poly.type
_entity_poly.pdbx_seq_one_letter_code
_entity_poly.pdbx_strand_id
1 'polypeptide(L)' 'MMVGGVLMIIVGITISWYLTETTPIGKAGMTEEEKINLLFAERENSDYHTLSGILIGIGFLLILISFGARRKR' A
#
# COMPACT_ATOMS: atom_id res chain seq x y z
N MET A 1 4.22 19.95 6.79
CA MET A 1 2.99 19.13 6.71
C MET A 1 2.63 18.82 5.27
N MET A 2 2.40 19.81 4.38
CA MET A 2 2.05 19.57 2.97
C MET A 2 3.09 18.72 2.21
N VAL A 3 4.37 19.10 2.26
CA VAL A 3 5.46 18.36 1.60
C VAL A 3 5.56 16.91 2.12
N GLY A 4 5.42 16.72 3.44
CA GLY A 4 5.43 15.39 4.06
C GLY A 4 4.26 14.52 3.60
N GLY A 5 3.05 15.09 3.51
CA GLY A 5 1.88 14.38 2.99
C GLY A 5 2.05 13.97 1.52
N VAL A 6 2.61 14.86 0.68
CA VAL A 6 2.91 14.56 -0.73
C VAL A 6 3.93 13.43 -0.84
N LEU A 7 5.02 13.47 -0.07
CA LEU A 7 6.02 12.41 -0.04
C LEU A 7 5.42 11.07 0.39
N MET A 8 4.56 11.05 1.41
CA MET A 8 3.91 9.81 1.85
C MET A 8 2.98 9.22 0.78
N ILE A 9 2.25 10.05 0.05
CA ILE A 9 1.42 9.57 -1.07
C ILE A 9 2.29 8.97 -2.17
N ILE A 10 3.39 9.64 -2.55
CA ILE A 10 4.31 9.13 -3.59
C ILE A 10 4.86 7.77 -3.16
N VAL A 11 5.36 7.65 -1.93
CA VAL A 11 5.91 6.39 -1.41
C VAL A 11 4.85 5.30 -1.40
N GLY A 12 3.64 5.57 -0.92
CA GLY A 12 2.55 4.59 -0.94
C GLY A 12 2.14 4.18 -2.36
N ILE A 13 2.07 5.10 -3.31
CA ILE A 13 1.78 4.74 -4.70
C ILE A 13 2.88 3.84 -5.28
N THR A 14 4.14 4.17 -5.06
CA THR A 14 5.28 3.36 -5.53
C THR A 14 5.27 1.96 -4.93
N ILE A 15 5.01 1.83 -3.62
CA ILE A 15 4.90 0.53 -2.94
C ILE A 15 3.73 -0.26 -3.52
N SER A 16 2.54 0.34 -3.63
CA SER A 16 1.37 -0.33 -4.20
C SER A 16 1.65 -0.86 -5.61
N TRP A 17 2.31 -0.08 -6.46
CA TRP A 17 2.63 -0.50 -7.80
C TRP A 17 3.60 -1.70 -7.80
N TYR A 18 4.66 -1.64 -7.00
CA TYR A 18 5.62 -2.73 -6.86
C TYR A 18 4.97 -4.04 -6.41
N LEU A 19 4.10 -4.00 -5.39
CA LEU A 19 3.37 -5.18 -4.91
C LEU A 19 2.43 -5.78 -5.95
N THR A 20 1.78 -4.96 -6.77
CA THR A 20 0.93 -5.44 -7.86
C THR A 20 1.73 -6.22 -8.90
N GLU A 21 2.96 -5.81 -9.19
CA GLU A 21 3.85 -6.54 -10.12
C GLU A 21 4.37 -7.85 -9.52
N THR A 22 4.61 -7.89 -8.21
CA THR A 22 5.14 -9.07 -7.51
C THR A 22 4.06 -10.00 -6.96
N THR A 23 2.78 -9.75 -7.27
CA THR A 23 1.67 -10.55 -6.72
C THR A 23 1.79 -12.00 -7.20
N PRO A 24 1.88 -12.97 -6.28
CA PRO A 24 1.98 -14.38 -6.65
C PRO A 24 0.69 -14.85 -7.34
N ILE A 25 0.84 -15.67 -8.38
CA ILE A 25 -0.28 -16.20 -9.16
C ILE A 25 -0.25 -17.73 -9.08
N GLY A 26 -1.39 -18.33 -8.70
CA GLY A 26 -1.55 -19.78 -8.65
C GLY A 26 -1.31 -20.47 -10.00
N LYS A 27 -0.67 -21.64 -9.97
CA LYS A 27 -0.48 -22.51 -11.15
C LYS A 27 -1.21 -23.84 -10.96
N ALA A 28 -1.76 -24.37 -12.05
CA ALA A 28 -2.38 -25.70 -12.06
C ALA A 28 -1.32 -26.79 -11.83
N GLY A 29 -1.67 -27.81 -11.03
CA GLY A 29 -0.76 -28.94 -10.71
C GLY A 29 0.10 -28.76 -9.45
N MET A 30 -0.23 -27.79 -8.60
CA MET A 30 0.49 -27.48 -7.38
C MET A 30 0.22 -28.50 -6.25
N THR A 31 1.26 -28.93 -5.54
CA THR A 31 1.16 -29.81 -4.37
C THR A 31 0.49 -29.10 -3.18
N GLU A 32 0.00 -29.85 -2.19
CA GLU A 32 -0.67 -29.25 -1.01
C GLU A 32 0.25 -28.29 -0.23
N GLU A 33 1.55 -28.58 -0.14
CA GLU A 33 2.53 -27.69 0.51
C GLU A 33 2.74 -26.39 -0.28
N GLU A 34 2.85 -26.48 -1.61
CA GLU A 34 3.02 -25.32 -2.47
C GLU A 34 1.77 -24.43 -2.47
N LYS A 35 0.56 -25.00 -2.35
CA LYS A 35 -0.69 -24.24 -2.18
C LYS A 35 -0.70 -23.45 -0.88
N ILE A 36 -0.26 -24.06 0.23
CA ILE A 36 -0.18 -23.38 1.52
C ILE A 36 0.80 -22.21 1.45
N ASN A 37 1.97 -22.42 0.85
CA ASN A 37 2.98 -21.37 0.66
C ASN A 37 2.45 -20.22 -0.20
N LEU A 38 1.69 -20.51 -1.26
CA LEU A 38 1.01 -19.47 -2.04
C LEU A 38 0.01 -18.68 -1.21
N LEU A 39 -0.84 -19.34 -0.43
CA LEU A 39 -1.83 -18.65 0.41
C LEU A 39 -1.17 -17.72 1.43
N PHE A 40 -0.03 -18.13 1.99
CA PHE A 40 0.77 -17.25 2.86
C PHE A 40 1.32 -16.04 2.09
N ALA A 41 1.88 -16.25 0.90
CA ALA A 41 2.44 -15.17 0.09
C ALA A 41 1.37 -14.19 -0.43
N GLU A 42 0.20 -14.68 -0.83
CA GLU A 42 -0.95 -13.86 -1.22
C GLU A 42 -1.43 -13.00 -0.05
N ARG A 43 -1.53 -13.60 1.14
CA ARG A 43 -1.94 -12.89 2.35
C ARG A 43 -0.93 -11.80 2.73
N GLU A 44 0.36 -12.13 2.72
CA GLU A 44 1.42 -11.16 2.99
C GLU A 44 1.37 -9.99 2.00
N ASN A 45 1.21 -10.27 0.70
CA ASN A 45 1.07 -9.23 -0.32
C ASN A 45 -0.19 -8.37 -0.10
N SER A 46 -1.31 -8.98 0.28
CA SER A 46 -2.55 -8.28 0.63
C SER A 46 -2.38 -7.36 1.85
N ASP A 47 -1.65 -7.81 2.86
CA ASP A 47 -1.36 -7.04 4.07
C ASP A 47 -0.47 -5.83 3.73
N TYR A 48 0.55 -6.00 2.89
CA TYR A 48 1.36 -4.87 2.42
C TYR A 48 0.57 -3.90 1.54
N HIS A 49 -0.36 -4.39 0.70
CA HIS A 49 -1.26 -3.52 -0.07
C HIS A 49 -2.15 -2.68 0.86
N THR A 50 -2.63 -3.29 1.94
CA THR A 50 -3.40 -2.59 2.97
C THR A 50 -2.55 -1.52 3.66
N LEU A 51 -1.32 -1.86 4.06
CA LEU A 51 -0.40 -0.90 4.69
C LEU A 51 -0.08 0.28 3.75
N SER A 52 0.13 -0.01 2.46
CA SER A 52 0.35 1.00 1.43
C SER A 52 -0.86 1.93 1.27
N GLY A 53 -2.08 1.37 1.26
CA GLY A 53 -3.32 2.15 1.25
C GLY A 53 -3.47 3.07 2.47
N ILE A 54 -3.13 2.57 3.67
CA ILE A 54 -3.11 3.38 4.90
C ILE A 54 -2.10 4.53 4.79
N LEU A 55 -0.89 4.26 4.27
CA LEU A 55 0.14 5.28 4.07
C LEU A 55 -0.33 6.41 3.15
N ILE A 56 -0.98 6.06 2.04
CA ILE A 56 -1.61 7.03 1.12
C ILE A 56 -2.70 7.82 1.86
N GLY A 57 -3.57 7.16 2.62
CA GLY A 57 -4.65 7.78 3.38
C GLY A 57 -4.15 8.80 4.42
N ILE A 58 -3.11 8.43 5.18
CA ILE A 58 -2.45 9.34 6.15
C ILE A 58 -1.78 10.50 5.41
N GLY A 59 -1.07 10.23 4.31
CA GLY A 59 -0.44 11.26 3.48
C GLY A 59 -1.47 12.28 2.98
N PHE A 60 -2.62 11.80 2.51
CA PHE A 60 -3.73 12.65 2.08
C PHE A 60 -4.32 13.48 3.23
N LEU A 61 -4.54 12.88 4.40
CA LEU A 61 -5.02 13.58 5.59
C LEU A 61 -4.08 14.74 5.99
N LEU A 62 -2.76 14.53 5.95
CA LEU A 62 -1.78 15.58 6.22
C LEU A 62 -1.87 16.75 5.23
N ILE A 63 -2.16 16.47 3.96
CA ILE A 63 -2.39 17.51 2.95
C ILE A 63 -3.67 18.29 3.28
N LEU A 64 -4.78 17.61 3.59
CA LEU A 64 -6.04 18.27 3.95
C LEU A 64 -5.90 19.19 5.17
N ILE A 65 -5.26 18.70 6.24
CA ILE A 65 -4.99 19.50 7.43
C ILE A 65 -4.10 20.70 7.07
N SER A 66 -3.12 20.52 6.18
CA SER A 66 -2.25 21.63 5.73
C SER A 66 -3.02 22.74 5.01
N PHE A 67 -4.11 22.41 4.30
CA PHE A 67 -4.99 23.41 3.68
C PHE A 67 -5.96 24.01 4.71
N GLY A 68 -6.59 23.19 5.54
CA GLY A 68 -7.53 23.64 6.58
C GLY A 68 -6.88 24.56 7.62
N ALA A 69 -5.64 24.27 8.02
CA ALA A 69 -4.86 25.10 8.93
C ALA A 69 -4.44 26.44 8.29
N ARG A 70 -4.32 26.51 6.96
CA ARG A 70 -3.90 27.72 6.24
C ARG A 70 -5.02 28.78 6.16
N ARG A 71 -6.29 28.41 6.36
CA ARG A 71 -7.44 29.33 6.30
C ARG A 71 -7.57 30.28 7.50
N LYS A 72 -6.81 30.06 8.57
CA LYS A 72 -6.86 30.89 9.80
C LYS A 72 -5.79 31.98 9.89
N ARG A 73 -4.95 32.15 8.86
CA ARG A 73 -4.05 33.30 8.71
C ARG A 73 -4.54 34.21 7.59
#